data_AF-A0A453MP82-F1
#
_entry.id   AF-A0A453MP82-F1
#
_cell.length_a   1.000
_cell.length_b   1.000
_cell.length_c   1.000
_cell.angle_alpha   90.00
_cell.angle_beta   90.00
_cell.angle_gamma   90.00
#
_symmetry.space_group_name_H-M   'P 1'
#
loop_
_entity.id
_entity.type
_entity.pdbx_description
1 polymer ?
#
loop_
_entity_poly.entity_id
_entity_poly.type
_entity_poly.pdbx_seq_one_letter_code
_entity_poly.pdbx_strand_id
1 'polypeptide(L)'
;MEACISKVEYESRIGKAWAKWFHANDIPGHKANCPYFVGAIKLTQDLGKGVPAPKGIDIDGVYLNSNYEELQQYVAKFKDDWPTYGVTIMSDSWTGPSRMSIINFMVFSNGRMYFHKSVNATGHMQNSQFVFEHIKEVIEEIGQQHVVQLVTDNGSNFKKACLDLVADFPHITWQPCADHTINLMLKEMGCFSEINEVVSSCKRICRFMYNHSTLHAEMQKHIGGELVRPNATRFGTNFMFLESFWDKQEKFQVWMTSPEWKNSSWSSEVDYDYTYDCLISRTWLNSVKWVLDLIGPIYSILRYADSQKLGSLSGFMTRMMHSRHQLSSLFCHDSLDQNKYLKVVDKRVDHLYKNTLMVAGNNSCCHRIVIVGKMLIILIVAIL
;
A
#
# COMPACT_ATOMS: atom_id res chain seq x y z
N MET A 1 14.62 40.41 -42.67
CA MET A 1 13.96 39.15 -43.04
C MET A 1 14.28 38.14 -41.95
N GLU A 2 13.40 37.99 -40.96
CA GLU A 2 13.48 36.84 -40.05
C GLU A 2 13.10 35.59 -40.87
N ALA A 3 13.99 34.61 -40.89
CA ALA A 3 13.69 33.33 -41.51
C ALA A 3 12.49 32.71 -40.77
N CYS A 4 11.45 32.34 -41.52
CA CYS A 4 10.27 31.66 -40.99
C CYS A 4 10.70 30.26 -40.54
N ILE A 5 11.16 30.13 -39.29
CA ILE A 5 11.44 28.85 -38.65
C ILE A 5 10.12 28.07 -38.62
N SER A 6 10.13 26.83 -39.10
CA SER A 6 8.91 26.02 -39.15
C SER A 6 8.45 25.64 -37.74
N LYS A 7 7.14 25.46 -37.53
CA LYS A 7 6.56 25.03 -36.23
C LYS A 7 7.25 23.78 -35.67
N VAL A 8 7.58 22.83 -36.55
CA VAL A 8 8.28 21.58 -36.23
C VAL A 8 9.69 21.84 -35.67
N GLU A 9 10.38 22.86 -36.17
CA GLU A 9 11.70 23.23 -35.70
C GLU A 9 11.66 23.91 -34.32
N TYR A 10 10.63 24.72 -34.05
CA TYR A 10 10.38 25.26 -32.70
C TYR A 10 10.07 24.15 -31.68
N GLU A 11 9.21 23.21 -32.04
CA GLU A 11 8.87 22.03 -31.22
C GLU A 11 10.11 21.18 -30.92
N SER A 12 10.98 20.97 -31.93
CA SER A 12 12.23 20.23 -31.75
C SER A 12 13.20 20.94 -30.78
N ARG A 13 13.29 22.27 -30.85
CA ARG A 13 14.20 23.06 -29.99
C ARG A 13 13.78 23.03 -28.53
N ILE A 14 12.49 23.27 -28.25
CA ILE A 14 11.98 23.24 -26.87
C ILE A 14 12.04 21.82 -26.29
N GLY A 15 11.71 20.80 -27.10
CA GLY A 15 11.81 19.39 -26.69
C GLY A 15 13.23 18.99 -26.31
N LYS A 16 14.24 19.35 -27.13
CA LYS A 16 15.65 19.09 -26.82
C LYS A 16 16.14 19.81 -25.56
N ALA A 17 15.69 21.04 -25.32
CA ALA A 17 16.06 21.80 -24.14
C ALA A 17 15.53 21.14 -22.85
N TRP A 18 14.25 20.77 -22.82
CA TRP A 18 13.67 20.08 -21.67
C TRP A 18 14.21 18.67 -21.49
N ALA A 19 14.45 17.92 -22.57
CA ALA A 19 15.06 16.60 -22.46
C ALA A 19 16.42 16.65 -21.75
N LYS A 20 17.25 17.67 -22.02
CA LYS A 20 18.51 17.88 -21.28
C LYS A 20 18.27 18.13 -19.80
N TRP A 21 17.32 19.00 -19.44
CA TRP A 21 17.03 19.30 -18.04
C TRP A 21 16.47 18.08 -17.30
N PHE A 22 15.55 17.34 -17.91
CA PHE A 22 14.98 16.12 -17.32
C PHE A 22 16.07 15.06 -17.08
N HIS A 23 16.89 14.74 -18.09
CA HIS A 23 17.94 13.73 -17.95
C HIS A 23 19.07 14.17 -17.02
N ALA A 24 19.39 15.47 -16.94
CA ALA A 24 20.42 15.97 -16.04
C ALA A 24 20.02 15.95 -14.55
N ASN A 25 18.72 15.86 -14.26
CA ASN A 25 18.19 15.84 -12.89
C ASN A 25 17.49 14.50 -12.57
N ASP A 26 17.72 13.46 -13.37
CA ASP A 26 17.10 12.14 -13.21
C ASP A 26 15.56 12.16 -13.13
N ILE A 27 14.93 13.13 -13.82
CA ILE A 27 13.46 13.26 -13.86
C ILE A 27 12.94 12.41 -15.02
N PRO A 28 12.06 11.43 -14.77
CA PRO A 28 11.50 10.61 -15.83
C PRO A 28 10.67 11.43 -16.83
N GLY A 29 10.83 11.17 -18.14
CA GLY A 29 10.14 11.91 -19.19
C GLY A 29 8.61 11.93 -19.08
N HIS A 30 7.99 10.90 -18.49
CA HIS A 30 6.54 10.86 -18.26
C HIS A 30 6.04 12.00 -17.35
N LYS A 31 6.92 12.63 -16.55
CA LYS A 31 6.56 13.78 -15.73
C LYS A 31 6.23 15.03 -16.56
N ALA A 32 6.65 15.09 -17.83
CA ALA A 32 6.23 16.13 -18.76
C ALA A 32 4.73 16.06 -19.11
N ASN A 33 4.08 14.92 -18.87
CA ASN A 33 2.62 14.78 -19.04
C ASN A 33 1.82 15.34 -17.86
N CYS A 34 2.48 15.83 -16.80
CA CYS A 34 1.83 16.47 -15.67
C CYS A 34 1.08 17.73 -16.13
N PRO A 35 -0.21 17.91 -15.79
CA PRO A 35 -0.97 19.11 -16.16
C PRO A 35 -0.32 20.42 -15.69
N TYR A 36 0.31 20.41 -14.50
CA TYR A 36 1.03 21.57 -13.97
C TYR A 36 2.29 21.90 -14.78
N PHE A 37 3.01 20.89 -15.27
CA PHE A 37 4.15 21.10 -16.16
C PHE A 37 3.68 21.73 -17.48
N VAL A 38 2.67 21.14 -18.12
CA VAL A 38 2.11 21.68 -19.38
C VAL A 38 1.59 23.10 -19.19
N GLY A 39 0.91 23.38 -18.07
CA GLY A 39 0.44 24.71 -17.69
C GLY A 39 1.58 25.72 -17.54
N ALA A 40 2.64 25.35 -16.80
CA ALA A 40 3.81 26.20 -16.61
C ALA A 40 4.53 26.54 -17.93
N ILE A 41 4.64 25.58 -18.87
CA ILE A 41 5.22 25.82 -20.20
C ILE A 41 4.39 26.81 -20.99
N LYS A 42 3.07 26.64 -21.05
CA LYS A 42 2.17 27.56 -21.76
C LYS A 42 2.27 28.97 -21.19
N LEU A 43 2.18 29.09 -19.86
CA LEU A 43 2.29 30.39 -19.20
C LEU A 43 3.65 31.06 -19.46
N THR A 44 4.75 30.29 -19.47
CA THR A 44 6.09 30.81 -19.80
C THR A 44 6.16 31.31 -21.25
N GLN A 45 5.51 30.60 -22.19
CA GLN A 45 5.44 31.02 -23.60
C GLN A 45 4.60 32.29 -23.78
N ASP A 46 3.48 32.39 -23.06
CA ASP A 46 2.56 33.53 -23.11
C ASP A 46 3.19 34.81 -22.54
N LEU A 47 3.93 34.69 -21.42
CA LEU A 47 4.62 35.82 -20.79
C LEU A 47 5.86 36.29 -21.56
N GLY A 48 6.44 35.42 -22.40
CA GLY A 48 7.58 35.75 -23.24
C GLY A 48 8.89 36.01 -22.49
N LYS A 49 9.88 36.57 -23.20
CA LYS A 49 11.27 36.68 -22.70
C LYS A 49 11.49 37.72 -21.60
N GLY A 50 10.49 38.55 -21.29
CA GLY A 50 10.61 39.64 -20.32
C GLY A 50 10.54 39.17 -18.86
N VAL A 51 10.06 37.95 -18.62
CA VAL A 51 9.92 37.38 -17.28
C VAL A 51 11.08 36.41 -17.02
N PRO A 52 11.95 36.67 -16.03
CA PRO A 52 13.02 35.75 -15.70
C PRO A 52 12.47 34.45 -15.12
N ALA A 53 13.20 33.35 -15.32
CA ALA A 53 12.88 32.08 -14.67
C ALA A 53 13.04 32.21 -13.14
N PRO A 54 12.16 31.57 -12.34
CA PRO A 54 12.27 31.58 -10.89
C PRO A 54 13.54 30.85 -10.42
N LYS A 55 14.12 31.28 -9.29
CA LYS A 55 15.25 30.58 -8.67
C LYS A 55 14.74 29.48 -7.75
N GLY A 56 15.60 28.50 -7.44
CA GLY A 56 15.26 27.44 -6.49
C GLY A 56 14.79 27.97 -5.13
N ILE A 57 15.44 29.02 -4.60
CA ILE A 57 15.02 29.65 -3.33
C ILE A 57 13.63 30.29 -3.39
N ASP A 58 13.21 30.76 -4.57
CA ASP A 58 11.88 31.34 -4.74
C ASP A 58 10.84 30.19 -4.78
N ILE A 59 11.17 29.10 -5.48
CA ILE A 59 10.34 27.88 -5.59
C ILE A 59 10.13 27.25 -4.21
N ASP A 60 11.20 27.00 -3.47
CA ASP A 60 11.17 26.34 -2.16
C ASP A 60 10.82 27.31 -1.02
N GLY A 61 10.73 28.61 -1.32
CA GLY A 61 10.38 29.67 -0.39
C GLY A 61 8.98 30.22 -0.65
N VAL A 62 8.92 31.38 -1.30
CA VAL A 62 7.66 32.13 -1.45
C VAL A 62 6.59 31.36 -2.23
N TYR A 63 6.96 30.61 -3.27
CA TYR A 63 5.99 29.87 -4.07
C TYR A 63 5.52 28.59 -3.37
N LEU A 64 6.38 27.92 -2.60
CA LEU A 64 5.96 26.81 -1.74
C LEU A 64 4.97 27.30 -0.67
N ASN A 65 5.24 28.43 -0.02
CA ASN A 65 4.33 29.04 0.95
C ASN A 65 3.00 29.41 0.30
N SER A 66 3.02 30.02 -0.88
CA SER A 66 1.80 30.36 -1.62
C SER A 66 0.97 29.11 -1.99
N ASN A 67 1.61 28.04 -2.45
CA ASN A 67 0.94 26.76 -2.72
C ASN A 67 0.33 26.18 -1.43
N TYR A 68 1.05 26.27 -0.31
CA TYR A 68 0.57 25.81 0.99
C TYR A 68 -0.65 26.62 1.45
N GLU A 69 -0.63 27.93 1.34
CA GLU A 69 -1.75 28.81 1.67
C GLU A 69 -2.97 28.52 0.80
N GLU A 70 -2.79 28.34 -0.50
CA GLU A 70 -3.88 27.95 -1.42
C GLU A 70 -4.48 26.59 -1.03
N LEU A 71 -3.63 25.60 -0.71
CA LEU A 71 -4.08 24.30 -0.22
C LEU A 71 -4.83 24.41 1.12
N GLN A 72 -4.38 25.25 2.04
CA GLN A 72 -5.07 25.49 3.31
C GLN A 72 -6.45 26.10 3.09
N GLN A 73 -6.58 27.08 2.19
CA GLN A 73 -7.88 27.66 1.82
C GLN A 73 -8.79 26.63 1.15
N TYR A 74 -8.23 25.76 0.31
CA TYR A 74 -8.97 24.67 -0.30
C TYR A 74 -9.47 23.66 0.73
N VAL A 75 -8.61 23.25 1.67
CA VAL A 75 -8.97 22.34 2.77
C VAL A 75 -9.97 22.98 3.74
N ALA A 76 -9.89 24.30 3.97
CA ALA A 76 -10.82 25.03 4.83
C ALA A 76 -12.28 24.88 4.36
N LYS A 77 -12.53 24.87 3.05
CA LYS A 77 -13.87 24.64 2.47
C LYS A 77 -14.46 23.26 2.83
N PHE A 78 -13.62 22.28 3.16
CA PHE A 78 -14.08 20.97 3.60
C PHE A 78 -14.44 20.92 5.09
N LYS A 79 -14.05 21.93 5.86
CA LYS A 79 -14.40 22.02 7.27
C LYS A 79 -15.87 22.37 7.48
N ASP A 80 -16.50 23.01 6.49
CA ASP A 80 -17.94 23.33 6.49
C ASP A 80 -18.83 22.07 6.53
N ASP A 81 -18.30 20.92 6.09
CA ASP A 81 -18.98 19.62 6.14
C ASP A 81 -18.96 19.00 7.55
N TRP A 82 -18.00 19.38 8.41
CA TRP A 82 -17.77 18.74 9.71
C TRP A 82 -18.98 18.75 10.65
N PRO A 83 -19.77 19.84 10.79
CA PRO A 83 -20.94 19.83 11.67
C PRO A 83 -22.05 18.88 11.20
N THR A 84 -22.12 18.59 9.89
CA THR A 84 -23.19 17.78 9.29
C THR A 84 -22.79 16.31 9.18
N TYR A 85 -21.55 16.04 8.79
CA TYR A 85 -21.07 14.69 8.48
C TYR A 85 -20.17 14.10 9.57
N GLY A 86 -19.65 14.93 10.47
CA GLY A 86 -18.61 14.54 11.41
C GLY A 86 -17.27 14.28 10.74
N VAL A 87 -16.29 13.93 11.58
CA VAL A 87 -14.89 13.72 11.22
C VAL A 87 -14.41 12.37 11.72
N THR A 88 -13.79 11.62 10.83
CA THR A 88 -12.99 10.43 11.18
C THR A 88 -11.52 10.79 11.19
N ILE A 89 -10.84 10.57 12.32
CA ILE A 89 -9.38 10.68 12.44
C ILE A 89 -8.78 9.31 12.17
N MET A 90 -7.81 9.26 11.27
CA MET A 90 -7.03 8.06 10.98
C MET A 90 -5.60 8.28 11.45
N SER A 91 -5.09 7.35 12.28
CA SER A 91 -3.71 7.40 12.81
C SER A 91 -2.95 6.09 12.57
N ASP A 92 -1.71 6.20 12.08
CA ASP A 92 -0.82 5.07 11.82
C ASP A 92 0.62 5.51 12.07
N SER A 93 1.39 4.56 12.58
CA SER A 93 2.80 4.75 12.89
C SER A 93 3.63 3.79 12.07
N TRP A 94 4.73 4.31 11.54
CA TRP A 94 5.74 3.45 10.93
C TRP A 94 7.12 3.80 11.47
N THR A 95 7.94 2.76 11.63
CA THR A 95 9.36 2.90 11.96
C THR A 95 10.17 2.32 10.82
N GLY A 96 11.00 3.15 10.21
CA GLY A 96 11.84 2.78 9.09
C GLY A 96 13.11 2.03 9.47
N PRO A 97 13.84 1.50 8.47
CA PRO A 97 15.14 0.86 8.67
C PRO A 97 16.19 1.77 9.32
N SER A 98 16.10 3.09 9.07
CA SER A 98 16.93 4.12 9.70
C SER A 98 16.56 4.42 11.16
N ARG A 99 15.58 3.68 11.72
CA ARG A 99 14.95 3.93 13.04
C ARG A 99 14.22 5.27 13.14
N MET A 100 14.04 5.97 12.02
CA MET A 100 13.13 7.11 11.96
C MET A 100 11.71 6.59 12.19
N SER A 101 10.98 7.24 13.09
CA SER A 101 9.63 6.86 13.46
C SER A 101 8.69 8.05 13.29
N ILE A 102 7.58 7.84 12.60
CA ILE A 102 6.63 8.91 12.26
C ILE A 102 5.21 8.41 12.54
N ILE A 103 4.43 9.23 13.24
CA ILE A 103 2.98 9.05 13.41
C ILE A 103 2.28 10.00 12.46
N ASN A 104 1.37 9.49 11.66
CA ASN A 104 0.62 10.28 10.69
C ASN A 104 -0.83 10.42 11.12
N PHE A 105 -1.40 11.57 10.80
CA PHE A 105 -2.80 11.86 11.02
C PHE A 105 -3.43 12.28 9.70
N MET A 106 -4.46 11.55 9.31
CA MET A 106 -5.32 11.93 8.19
C MET A 106 -6.73 12.14 8.71
N VAL A 107 -7.46 13.02 8.05
CA VAL A 107 -8.85 13.32 8.36
C VAL A 107 -9.71 12.91 7.19
N PHE A 108 -10.84 12.29 7.49
CA PHE A 108 -11.90 12.05 6.52
C PHE A 108 -13.21 12.71 6.95
N SER A 109 -13.87 13.35 5.99
CA SER A 109 -15.24 13.82 6.10
C SER A 109 -15.89 13.84 4.73
N ASN A 110 -17.18 13.49 4.64
CA ASN A 110 -18.00 13.58 3.43
C ASN A 110 -17.34 13.03 2.13
N GLY A 111 -16.78 11.81 2.18
CA GLY A 111 -16.16 11.18 1.00
C GLY A 111 -14.78 11.72 0.63
N ARG A 112 -14.23 12.65 1.42
CA ARG A 112 -12.93 13.28 1.17
C ARG A 112 -11.96 12.91 2.29
N MET A 113 -10.72 12.67 1.90
CA MET A 113 -9.61 12.40 2.81
C MET A 113 -8.48 13.37 2.52
N TYR A 114 -7.90 13.96 3.56
CA TYR A 114 -6.73 14.81 3.44
C TYR A 114 -5.76 14.55 4.59
N PHE A 115 -4.51 14.85 4.32
CA PHE A 115 -3.45 14.84 5.32
C PHE A 115 -3.66 15.98 6.30
N HIS A 116 -3.59 15.69 7.61
CA HIS A 116 -3.73 16.69 8.66
C HIS A 116 -2.36 17.09 9.19
N LYS A 117 -1.61 16.14 9.75
CA LYS A 117 -0.23 16.36 10.22
C LYS A 117 0.56 15.07 10.34
N SER A 118 1.88 15.20 10.45
CA SER A 118 2.80 14.12 10.84
C SER A 118 3.57 14.55 12.07
N VAL A 119 3.86 13.60 12.95
CA VAL A 119 4.66 13.80 14.16
C VAL A 119 5.90 12.93 14.06
N ASN A 120 7.07 13.55 14.17
CA ASN A 120 8.32 12.82 14.30
C ASN A 120 8.41 12.20 15.71
N ALA A 121 8.25 10.89 15.78
CA ALA A 121 8.33 10.11 17.01
C ALA A 121 9.70 9.41 17.18
N THR A 122 10.71 9.80 16.40
CA THR A 122 12.06 9.23 16.48
C THR A 122 12.66 9.49 17.85
N GLY A 123 13.19 8.44 18.48
CA GLY A 123 13.78 8.52 19.82
C GLY A 123 12.77 8.46 20.98
N HIS A 124 11.47 8.43 20.69
CA HIS A 124 10.42 8.30 21.70
C HIS A 124 9.87 6.87 21.76
N MET A 125 9.58 6.40 22.98
CA MET A 125 8.84 5.17 23.16
C MET A 125 7.36 5.43 22.88
N GLN A 126 6.84 4.87 21.79
CA GLN A 126 5.43 4.98 21.41
C GLN A 126 4.52 4.08 22.28
N ASN A 127 4.55 4.31 23.59
CA ASN A 127 3.63 3.67 24.52
C ASN A 127 2.21 4.23 24.35
N SER A 128 1.22 3.63 25.01
CA SER A 128 -0.17 4.07 24.89
C SER A 128 -0.38 5.53 25.29
N GLN A 129 0.36 6.04 26.30
CA GLN A 129 0.23 7.44 26.72
C GLN A 129 0.72 8.40 25.63
N PHE A 130 1.86 8.11 25.02
CA PHE A 130 2.40 8.93 23.94
C PHE A 130 1.41 9.03 22.78
N VAL A 131 0.83 7.90 22.37
CA VAL A 131 -0.18 7.87 21.29
C VAL A 131 -1.46 8.61 21.71
N PHE A 132 -1.90 8.44 22.96
CA PHE A 132 -3.07 9.12 23.53
C PHE A 132 -2.95 10.64 23.41
N GLU A 133 -1.85 11.23 23.87
CA GLU A 133 -1.66 12.69 23.86
C GLU A 133 -1.71 13.26 22.44
N HIS A 134 -1.08 12.59 21.46
CA HIS A 134 -1.05 13.08 20.09
C HIS A 134 -2.41 12.95 19.38
N ILE A 135 -3.16 11.87 19.64
CA ILE A 135 -4.52 11.76 19.10
C ILE A 135 -5.43 12.80 19.78
N LYS A 136 -5.29 13.01 21.09
CA LYS A 136 -6.06 14.01 21.84
C LYS A 136 -5.82 15.43 21.31
N GLU A 137 -4.57 15.79 21.07
CA GLU A 137 -4.21 17.07 20.45
C GLU A 137 -4.92 17.25 19.10
N VAL A 138 -4.97 16.21 18.26
CA VAL A 138 -5.69 16.28 16.98
C VAL A 138 -7.21 16.39 17.16
N ILE A 139 -7.79 15.73 18.17
CA ILE A 139 -9.21 15.88 18.52
C ILE A 139 -9.50 17.33 18.92
N GLU A 140 -8.62 17.94 19.73
CA GLU A 140 -8.76 19.32 20.19
C GLU A 140 -8.59 20.32 19.04
N GLU A 141 -7.61 20.12 18.15
CA GLU A 141 -7.38 20.93 16.95
C GLU A 141 -8.59 20.92 15.98
N ILE A 142 -9.25 19.77 15.83
CA ILE A 142 -10.43 19.62 14.97
C ILE A 142 -11.69 20.14 15.68
N GLY A 143 -11.74 20.05 17.01
CA GLY A 143 -12.91 20.29 17.83
C GLY A 143 -13.64 18.97 18.10
N GLN A 144 -13.63 18.55 19.36
CA GLN A 144 -14.20 17.27 19.82
C GLN A 144 -15.64 17.01 19.36
N GLN A 145 -16.46 18.06 19.22
CA GLN A 145 -17.86 17.97 18.79
C GLN A 145 -18.02 17.51 17.33
N HIS A 146 -16.96 17.64 16.53
CA HIS A 146 -16.95 17.22 15.13
C HIS A 146 -16.41 15.81 14.96
N VAL A 147 -15.59 15.32 15.89
CA VAL A 147 -14.99 13.99 15.80
C VAL A 147 -16.01 12.93 16.18
N VAL A 148 -16.22 11.95 15.31
CA VAL A 148 -17.16 10.84 15.53
C VAL A 148 -16.47 9.48 15.52
N GLN A 149 -15.27 9.38 14.93
CA GLN A 149 -14.59 8.11 14.74
C GLN A 149 -13.07 8.25 14.82
N LEU A 150 -12.42 7.29 15.46
CA LEU A 150 -10.98 7.05 15.40
C LEU A 150 -10.72 5.73 14.67
N VAL A 151 -9.81 5.74 13.70
CA VAL A 151 -9.35 4.54 12.99
C VAL A 151 -7.84 4.44 13.13
N THR A 152 -7.35 3.35 13.72
CA THR A 152 -5.92 3.15 13.94
C THR A 152 -5.48 1.73 13.61
N ASP A 153 -4.18 1.50 13.51
CA ASP A 153 -3.65 0.14 13.47
C ASP A 153 -4.06 -0.69 14.72
N ASN A 154 -3.82 -2.00 14.65
CA ASN A 154 -4.17 -2.93 15.74
C ASN A 154 -3.05 -3.08 16.77
N GLY A 155 -2.07 -2.18 16.78
CA GLY A 155 -1.01 -2.15 17.77
C GLY A 155 -1.60 -2.04 19.17
N SER A 156 -1.04 -2.78 20.12
CA SER A 156 -1.56 -2.80 21.51
C SER A 156 -1.58 -1.40 22.14
N ASN A 157 -0.59 -0.56 21.82
CA ASN A 157 -0.48 0.80 22.33
C ASN A 157 -1.54 1.72 21.73
N PHE A 158 -1.76 1.66 20.41
CA PHE A 158 -2.83 2.38 19.72
C PHE A 158 -4.21 1.98 20.21
N LYS A 159 -4.47 0.67 20.31
CA LYS A 159 -5.73 0.15 20.83
C LYS A 159 -6.00 0.67 22.24
N LYS A 160 -5.03 0.57 23.15
CA LYS A 160 -5.20 1.05 24.53
C LYS A 160 -5.46 2.56 24.56
N ALA A 161 -4.64 3.35 23.87
CA ALA A 161 -4.80 4.80 23.78
C ALA A 161 -6.20 5.20 23.27
N CYS A 162 -6.68 4.56 22.21
CA CYS A 162 -7.99 4.86 21.66
C CYS A 162 -9.14 4.44 22.57
N LEU A 163 -9.02 3.33 23.31
CA LEU A 163 -10.03 2.94 24.28
C LEU A 163 -10.10 3.93 25.45
N ASP A 164 -8.95 4.43 25.91
CA ASP A 164 -8.88 5.49 26.93
C ASP A 164 -9.51 6.79 26.40
N LEU A 165 -9.25 7.17 25.14
CA LEU A 165 -9.89 8.33 24.50
C LEU A 165 -11.40 8.19 24.32
N VAL A 166 -11.89 6.99 23.99
CA VAL A 166 -13.33 6.73 23.90
C VAL A 166 -14.00 6.83 25.27
N ALA A 167 -13.28 6.53 26.36
CA ALA A 167 -13.77 6.76 27.72
C ALA A 167 -13.88 8.26 28.04
N ASP A 168 -12.90 9.06 27.62
CA ASP A 168 -12.89 10.53 27.77
C ASP A 168 -13.92 11.22 26.87
N PHE A 169 -14.16 10.67 25.67
CA PHE A 169 -15.07 11.20 24.65
C PHE A 169 -16.09 10.13 24.22
N PRO A 170 -17.15 9.87 25.01
CA PRO A 170 -18.07 8.75 24.78
C PRO A 170 -18.84 8.77 23.45
N HIS A 171 -18.92 9.93 22.78
CA HIS A 171 -19.54 10.06 21.46
C HIS A 171 -18.63 9.60 20.31
N ILE A 172 -17.33 9.42 20.57
CA ILE A 172 -16.35 8.97 19.60
C ILE A 172 -16.29 7.44 19.61
N THR A 173 -16.32 6.83 18.43
CA THR A 173 -16.14 5.37 18.28
C THR A 173 -14.74 5.04 17.76
N TRP A 174 -14.04 4.11 18.42
CA TRP A 174 -12.79 3.55 17.87
C TRP A 174 -13.06 2.33 16.99
N GLN A 175 -12.31 2.21 15.89
CA GLN A 175 -12.34 1.07 14.99
C GLN A 175 -10.92 0.65 14.57
N PRO A 176 -10.61 -0.66 14.57
CA PRO A 176 -9.37 -1.17 14.00
C PRO A 176 -9.30 -0.99 12.48
N CYS A 177 -8.10 -0.70 11.98
CA CYS A 177 -7.87 -0.51 10.55
C CYS A 177 -8.06 -1.83 9.78
N ALA A 178 -8.84 -1.79 8.69
CA ALA A 178 -9.28 -2.99 8.00
C ALA A 178 -8.16 -3.67 7.21
N ASP A 179 -7.35 -2.92 6.47
CA ASP A 179 -6.19 -3.43 5.75
C ASP A 179 -5.17 -4.07 6.70
N HIS A 180 -4.91 -3.45 7.85
CA HIS A 180 -4.02 -3.96 8.87
C HIS A 180 -4.60 -5.24 9.47
N THR A 181 -5.92 -5.27 9.73
CA THR A 181 -6.59 -6.45 10.23
C THR A 181 -6.53 -7.62 9.25
N ILE A 182 -6.72 -7.37 7.95
CA ILE A 182 -6.59 -8.40 6.92
C ILE A 182 -5.13 -8.85 6.77
N ASN A 183 -4.17 -7.93 6.81
CA ASN A 183 -2.75 -8.30 6.84
C ASN A 183 -2.41 -9.20 8.04
N LEU A 184 -3.02 -8.97 9.21
CA LEU A 184 -2.87 -9.84 10.37
C LEU A 184 -3.53 -11.22 10.17
N MET A 185 -4.70 -11.29 9.52
CA MET A 185 -5.31 -12.58 9.12
C MET A 185 -4.34 -13.37 8.25
N LEU A 186 -3.84 -12.73 7.20
CA LEU A 186 -2.92 -13.34 6.26
C LEU A 186 -1.60 -13.77 6.94
N LYS A 187 -1.06 -12.93 7.83
CA LYS A 187 0.13 -13.26 8.63
C LYS A 187 -0.09 -14.49 9.53
N GLU A 188 -1.22 -14.55 10.22
CA GLU A 188 -1.57 -15.68 11.09
C GLU A 188 -1.75 -16.96 10.26
N MET A 189 -2.38 -16.87 9.07
CA MET A 189 -2.45 -18.00 8.13
C MET A 189 -1.07 -18.42 7.65
N GLY A 190 -0.19 -17.49 7.29
CA GLY A 190 1.17 -17.81 6.85
C GLY A 190 2.07 -18.50 7.88
N CYS A 191 1.65 -18.54 9.15
CA CYS A 191 2.36 -19.28 10.19
C CYS A 191 2.01 -20.78 10.23
N PHE A 192 0.95 -21.22 9.53
CA PHE A 192 0.66 -22.66 9.41
C PHE A 192 1.78 -23.35 8.63
N SER A 193 2.23 -24.51 9.11
CA SER A 193 3.42 -25.22 8.61
C SER A 193 3.35 -25.46 7.10
N GLU A 194 2.21 -25.93 6.60
CA GLU A 194 1.99 -26.25 5.20
C GLU A 194 2.05 -25.02 4.29
N ILE A 195 1.71 -23.83 4.78
CA ILE A 195 1.84 -22.58 4.04
C ILE A 195 3.28 -22.05 4.16
N ASN A 196 3.83 -22.09 5.36
CA ASN A 196 5.17 -21.60 5.65
C ASN A 196 6.25 -22.38 4.88
N GLU A 197 6.09 -23.70 4.75
CA GLU A 197 7.00 -24.55 3.97
C GLU A 197 7.03 -24.16 2.50
N VAL A 198 5.86 -23.94 1.88
CA VAL A 198 5.76 -23.47 0.48
C VAL A 198 6.42 -22.10 0.32
N VAL A 199 6.09 -21.14 1.21
CA VAL A 199 6.69 -19.80 1.18
C VAL A 199 8.21 -19.86 1.35
N SER A 200 8.70 -20.70 2.27
CA SER A 200 10.12 -20.87 2.55
C SER A 200 10.85 -21.51 1.38
N SER A 201 10.23 -22.49 0.72
CA SER A 201 10.74 -23.12 -0.49
C SER A 201 10.92 -22.11 -1.63
N CYS A 202 9.88 -21.33 -1.94
CA CYS A 202 9.99 -20.27 -2.95
C CYS A 202 11.05 -19.22 -2.58
N LYS A 203 11.15 -18.84 -1.30
CA LYS A 203 12.18 -17.90 -0.82
C LYS A 203 13.59 -18.45 -0.98
N ARG A 204 13.81 -19.75 -0.78
CA ARG A 204 15.10 -20.39 -1.00
C ARG A 204 15.51 -20.32 -2.47
N ILE A 205 14.60 -20.70 -3.38
CA ILE A 205 14.81 -20.60 -4.83
C ILE A 205 15.11 -19.16 -5.24
N CYS A 206 14.30 -18.20 -4.77
CA CYS A 206 14.51 -16.79 -5.06
C CYS A 206 15.87 -16.29 -4.53
N ARG A 207 16.27 -16.70 -3.32
CA ARG A 207 17.60 -16.32 -2.79
C ARG A 207 18.71 -16.85 -3.68
N PHE A 208 18.65 -18.12 -4.06
CA PHE A 208 19.64 -18.73 -4.96
C PHE A 208 19.75 -17.96 -6.29
N MET A 209 18.62 -17.69 -6.94
CA MET A 209 18.60 -16.94 -8.22
C MET A 209 19.20 -15.54 -8.12
N TYR A 210 18.99 -14.85 -7.00
CA TYR A 210 19.45 -13.47 -6.81
C TYR A 210 20.86 -13.37 -6.20
N ASN A 211 21.42 -14.47 -5.70
CA ASN A 211 22.76 -14.49 -5.11
C ASN A 211 23.87 -14.38 -6.15
N HIS A 212 23.60 -14.76 -7.41
CA HIS A 212 24.58 -14.69 -8.50
C HIS A 212 24.08 -13.76 -9.60
N SER A 213 24.88 -12.74 -9.96
CA SER A 213 24.49 -11.74 -10.96
C SER A 213 24.21 -12.34 -12.34
N THR A 214 25.00 -13.33 -12.76
CA THR A 214 24.81 -14.03 -14.03
C THR A 214 23.61 -14.96 -14.02
N LEU A 215 23.34 -15.65 -12.90
CA LEU A 215 22.14 -16.48 -12.74
C LEU A 215 20.87 -15.63 -12.75
N HIS A 216 20.90 -14.48 -12.08
CA HIS A 216 19.81 -13.53 -12.06
C HIS A 216 19.50 -13.00 -13.47
N ALA A 217 20.52 -12.65 -14.25
CA ALA A 217 20.35 -12.21 -15.63
C ALA A 217 19.77 -13.32 -16.53
N GLU A 218 20.22 -14.57 -16.39
CA GLU A 218 19.65 -15.71 -17.12
C GLU A 218 18.19 -15.96 -16.72
N MET A 219 17.88 -15.91 -15.42
CA MET A 219 16.50 -16.01 -14.93
C MET A 219 15.63 -14.94 -15.59
N GLN A 220 16.04 -13.67 -15.55
CA GLN A 220 15.27 -12.57 -16.12
C GLN A 220 14.99 -12.77 -17.61
N LYS A 221 15.99 -13.22 -18.36
CA LYS A 221 15.91 -13.53 -19.79
C LYS A 221 14.93 -14.66 -20.07
N HIS A 222 15.01 -15.76 -19.33
CA HIS A 222 14.19 -16.95 -19.58
C HIS A 222 12.73 -16.79 -19.12
N ILE A 223 12.49 -16.07 -18.02
CA ILE A 223 11.12 -15.85 -17.51
C ILE A 223 10.48 -14.56 -18.08
N GLY A 224 11.26 -13.73 -18.77
CA GLY A 224 10.81 -12.50 -19.41
C GLY A 224 10.48 -11.38 -18.40
N GLY A 225 11.35 -11.16 -17.42
CA GLY A 225 11.21 -10.10 -16.41
C GLY A 225 11.64 -10.53 -15.02
N GLU A 226 11.11 -9.86 -13.99
CA GLU A 226 11.49 -10.09 -12.58
C GLU A 226 10.47 -10.94 -11.82
N LEU A 227 10.93 -11.51 -10.70
CA LEU A 227 10.05 -12.00 -9.64
C LEU A 227 9.66 -10.86 -8.70
N VAL A 228 8.45 -10.91 -8.16
CA VAL A 228 8.03 -9.94 -7.16
C VAL A 228 8.71 -10.26 -5.85
N ARG A 229 9.66 -9.44 -5.38
CA ARG A 229 10.38 -9.76 -4.14
C ARG A 229 9.47 -9.67 -2.91
N PRO A 230 9.57 -10.64 -1.98
CA PRO A 230 8.82 -10.57 -0.72
C PRO A 230 9.33 -9.39 0.11
N ASN A 231 8.42 -8.59 0.66
CA ASN A 231 8.73 -7.51 1.58
C ASN A 231 8.28 -7.89 3.00
N ALA A 232 9.20 -7.82 3.95
CA ALA A 232 8.95 -8.19 5.34
C ALA A 232 7.80 -7.41 5.99
N THR A 233 7.51 -6.18 5.54
CA THR A 233 6.54 -5.29 6.18
C THR A 233 5.08 -5.51 5.77
N ARG A 234 4.80 -6.27 4.70
CA ARG A 234 3.40 -6.51 4.26
C ARG A 234 3.22 -7.94 3.78
N PHE A 235 2.40 -8.72 4.49
CA PHE A 235 2.15 -10.12 4.13
C PHE A 235 1.60 -10.29 2.71
N GLY A 236 0.80 -9.32 2.22
CA GLY A 236 0.34 -9.30 0.83
C GLY A 236 1.47 -9.38 -0.22
N THR A 237 2.71 -9.01 0.12
CA THR A 237 3.86 -9.19 -0.80
C THR A 237 4.35 -10.63 -0.88
N ASN A 238 4.20 -11.46 0.16
CA ASN A 238 4.47 -12.90 0.05
C ASN A 238 3.48 -13.55 -0.92
N PHE A 239 2.22 -13.10 -0.92
CA PHE A 239 1.23 -13.58 -1.89
C PHE A 239 1.60 -13.19 -3.33
N MET A 240 1.88 -11.91 -3.60
CA MET A 240 2.33 -11.47 -4.93
C MET A 240 3.62 -12.17 -5.38
N PHE A 241 4.50 -12.47 -4.43
CA PHE A 241 5.71 -13.26 -4.68
C PHE A 241 5.39 -14.68 -5.17
N LEU A 242 4.52 -15.41 -4.45
CA LEU A 242 4.06 -16.75 -4.86
C LEU A 242 3.32 -16.71 -6.20
N GLU A 243 2.45 -15.71 -6.41
CA GLU A 243 1.71 -15.50 -7.66
C GLU A 243 2.70 -15.28 -8.82
N SER A 244 3.75 -14.48 -8.61
CA SER A 244 4.77 -14.25 -9.63
C SER A 244 5.57 -15.49 -10.03
N PHE A 245 5.71 -16.47 -9.12
CA PHE A 245 6.27 -17.79 -9.41
C PHE A 245 5.29 -18.63 -10.22
N TRP A 246 4.03 -18.69 -9.78
CA TRP A 246 2.98 -19.46 -10.43
C TRP A 246 2.72 -19.00 -11.87
N ASP A 247 2.62 -17.70 -12.10
CA ASP A 247 2.40 -17.10 -13.42
C ASP A 247 3.54 -17.39 -14.40
N LYS A 248 4.75 -17.62 -13.89
CA LYS A 248 5.96 -17.87 -14.68
C LYS A 248 6.36 -19.36 -14.68
N GLN A 249 5.56 -20.25 -14.10
CA GLN A 249 5.94 -21.65 -13.88
C GLN A 249 6.33 -22.38 -15.17
N GLU A 250 5.59 -22.18 -16.27
CA GLU A 250 5.84 -22.86 -17.54
C GLU A 250 7.19 -22.42 -18.13
N LYS A 251 7.50 -21.12 -18.02
CA LYS A 251 8.78 -20.57 -18.47
C LYS A 251 9.94 -21.12 -17.64
N PHE A 252 9.76 -21.23 -16.32
CA PHE A 252 10.72 -21.90 -15.46
C PHE A 252 10.94 -23.35 -15.89
N GLN A 253 9.88 -24.13 -16.13
CA GLN A 253 10.01 -25.53 -16.55
C GLN A 253 10.76 -25.69 -17.88
N VAL A 254 10.47 -24.83 -18.86
CA VAL A 254 11.21 -24.78 -20.13
C VAL A 254 12.69 -24.48 -19.87
N TRP A 255 12.99 -23.53 -18.99
CA TRP A 255 14.38 -23.20 -18.65
C TRP A 255 15.09 -24.33 -17.91
N MET A 256 14.46 -24.95 -16.91
CA MET A 256 15.04 -26.07 -16.14
C MET A 256 15.38 -27.28 -17.02
N THR A 257 14.63 -27.51 -18.09
CA THR A 257 14.87 -28.62 -19.04
C THR A 257 15.89 -28.29 -20.14
N SER A 258 16.30 -27.02 -20.24
CA SER A 258 17.18 -26.51 -21.28
C SER A 258 18.65 -26.96 -21.13
N PRO A 259 19.43 -27.04 -22.23
CA PRO A 259 20.87 -27.25 -22.17
C PRO A 259 21.60 -26.16 -21.36
N GLU A 260 21.11 -24.93 -21.38
CA GLU A 260 21.67 -23.78 -20.69
C GLU A 260 21.67 -23.98 -19.16
N TRP A 261 20.58 -24.52 -18.62
CA TRP A 261 20.50 -24.89 -17.20
C TRP A 261 21.45 -26.05 -16.88
N LYS A 262 21.37 -27.14 -17.66
CA LYS A 262 22.15 -28.38 -17.43
C LYS A 262 23.66 -28.16 -17.46
N ASN A 263 24.13 -27.27 -18.32
CA ASN A 263 25.56 -26.96 -18.48
C ASN A 263 25.99 -25.72 -17.69
N SER A 264 25.17 -25.28 -16.73
CA SER A 264 25.44 -24.07 -15.97
C SER A 264 26.57 -24.27 -14.94
N SER A 265 27.25 -23.18 -14.57
CA SER A 265 28.36 -23.21 -13.61
C SER A 265 27.94 -23.52 -12.17
N TRP A 266 26.63 -23.55 -11.89
CA TRP A 266 26.07 -23.76 -10.55
C TRP A 266 25.65 -25.20 -10.28
N SER A 267 25.90 -26.13 -11.22
CA SER A 267 25.47 -27.52 -11.12
C SER A 267 26.01 -28.28 -9.89
N SER A 268 27.03 -27.75 -9.21
CA SER A 268 27.57 -28.32 -7.98
C SER A 268 26.92 -27.80 -6.69
N GLU A 269 26.04 -26.80 -6.78
CA GLU A 269 25.40 -26.20 -5.60
C GLU A 269 24.15 -26.97 -5.17
N VAL A 270 23.98 -27.18 -3.87
CA VAL A 270 22.79 -27.87 -3.33
C VAL A 270 21.48 -27.13 -3.68
N ASP A 271 21.56 -25.79 -3.79
CA ASP A 271 20.41 -24.97 -4.15
C ASP A 271 20.05 -25.06 -5.65
N TYR A 272 20.99 -25.48 -6.52
CA TYR A 272 20.72 -25.76 -7.92
C TYR A 272 19.81 -26.99 -8.06
N ASP A 273 20.19 -28.11 -7.44
CA ASP A 273 19.40 -29.35 -7.46
C ASP A 273 18.02 -29.15 -6.81
N TYR A 274 17.99 -28.49 -5.65
CA TYR A 274 16.75 -28.16 -4.97
C TYR A 274 15.80 -27.32 -5.83
N THR A 275 16.35 -26.34 -6.55
CA THR A 275 15.59 -25.47 -7.46
C THR A 275 15.01 -26.26 -8.63
N TYR A 276 15.82 -27.12 -9.25
CA TYR A 276 15.38 -27.98 -10.34
C TYR A 276 14.25 -28.92 -9.88
N ASP A 277 14.44 -29.61 -8.76
CA ASP A 277 13.47 -30.57 -8.22
C ASP A 277 12.13 -29.89 -7.91
N CYS A 278 12.13 -28.70 -7.32
CA CYS A 278 10.90 -27.96 -7.04
C CYS A 278 10.18 -27.51 -8.32
N LEU A 279 10.90 -26.89 -9.27
CA LEU A 279 10.28 -26.27 -10.43
C LEU A 279 9.76 -27.28 -11.48
N ILE A 280 10.34 -28.48 -11.52
CA ILE A 280 9.82 -29.59 -12.35
C ILE A 280 8.74 -30.39 -11.63
N SER A 281 8.73 -30.41 -10.29
CA SER A 281 7.75 -31.17 -9.50
C SER A 281 6.33 -30.62 -9.64
N ARG A 282 5.46 -31.44 -10.24
CA ARG A 282 4.01 -31.17 -10.29
C ARG A 282 3.40 -31.09 -8.90
N THR A 283 3.88 -31.89 -7.96
CA THR A 283 3.42 -31.88 -6.57
C THR A 283 3.73 -30.54 -5.91
N TRP A 284 4.96 -30.04 -6.07
CA TRP A 284 5.36 -28.75 -5.52
C TRP A 284 4.57 -27.59 -6.14
N LEU A 285 4.40 -27.57 -7.46
CA LEU A 285 3.58 -26.57 -8.14
C LEU A 285 2.14 -26.59 -7.67
N ASN A 286 1.55 -27.78 -7.48
CA ASN A 286 0.21 -27.91 -6.92
C ASN A 286 0.13 -27.37 -5.48
N SER A 287 1.18 -27.54 -4.66
CA SER A 287 1.24 -26.92 -3.32
C SER A 287 1.29 -25.39 -3.40
N VAL A 288 2.06 -24.81 -4.34
CA VAL A 288 2.06 -23.35 -4.58
C VAL A 288 0.66 -22.87 -4.97
N LYS A 289 0.02 -23.57 -5.91
CA LYS A 289 -1.35 -23.24 -6.35
C LYS A 289 -2.36 -23.34 -5.22
N TRP A 290 -2.28 -24.40 -4.42
CA TRP A 290 -3.15 -24.60 -3.28
C TRP A 290 -3.05 -23.45 -2.27
N VAL A 291 -1.84 -22.99 -1.95
CA VAL A 291 -1.64 -21.81 -1.10
C VAL A 291 -2.25 -20.55 -1.73
N LEU A 292 -2.08 -20.35 -3.04
CA LEU A 292 -2.67 -19.22 -3.75
C LEU A 292 -4.20 -19.25 -3.74
N ASP A 293 -4.82 -20.41 -3.94
CA ASP A 293 -6.27 -20.58 -3.91
C ASP A 293 -6.84 -20.37 -2.51
N LEU A 294 -6.12 -20.84 -1.50
CA LEU A 294 -6.49 -20.68 -0.10
C LEU A 294 -6.46 -19.22 0.35
N ILE A 295 -5.40 -18.49 -0.02
CA ILE A 295 -5.15 -17.12 0.43
C ILE A 295 -5.84 -16.09 -0.47
N GLY A 296 -6.06 -16.43 -1.75
CA GLY A 296 -6.60 -15.56 -2.79
C GLY A 296 -7.86 -14.79 -2.39
N PRO A 297 -8.89 -15.44 -1.79
CA PRO A 297 -10.08 -14.74 -1.30
C PRO A 297 -9.74 -13.62 -0.31
N ILE A 298 -8.91 -13.91 0.70
CA ILE A 298 -8.52 -12.94 1.73
C ILE A 298 -7.63 -11.83 1.15
N TYR A 299 -6.71 -12.18 0.25
CA TYR A 299 -5.88 -11.21 -0.46
C TYR A 299 -6.70 -10.26 -1.34
N SER A 300 -7.77 -10.75 -1.98
CA SER A 300 -8.65 -9.90 -2.80
C SER A 300 -9.32 -8.79 -1.97
N ILE A 301 -9.66 -9.08 -0.71
CA ILE A 301 -10.22 -8.10 0.22
C ILE A 301 -9.14 -7.11 0.62
N LEU A 302 -7.91 -7.56 0.89
CA LEU A 302 -6.79 -6.66 1.17
C LEU A 302 -6.61 -5.66 0.02
N ARG A 303 -6.65 -6.13 -1.23
CA ARG A 303 -6.55 -5.25 -2.41
C ARG A 303 -7.72 -4.28 -2.53
N TYR A 304 -8.93 -4.69 -2.13
CA TYR A 304 -10.07 -3.79 -2.07
C TYR A 304 -9.89 -2.70 -0.99
N ALA A 305 -9.46 -3.08 0.22
CA ALA A 305 -9.21 -2.15 1.32
C ALA A 305 -8.04 -1.18 1.05
N ASP A 306 -7.04 -1.64 0.30
CA ASP A 306 -5.87 -0.86 -0.14
C ASP A 306 -6.19 0.00 -1.39
N SER A 307 -7.27 -0.28 -2.11
CA SER A 307 -7.59 0.44 -3.35
C SER A 307 -8.00 1.89 -3.09
N GLN A 308 -7.55 2.81 -3.95
CA GLN A 308 -7.83 4.25 -3.81
C GLN A 308 -9.27 4.64 -4.16
N LYS A 309 -10.07 3.71 -4.71
CA LYS A 309 -11.49 3.96 -5.04
C LYS A 309 -12.29 4.05 -3.75
N LEU A 310 -13.36 4.86 -3.75
CA LEU A 310 -14.32 4.98 -2.64
C LEU A 310 -14.99 3.62 -2.40
N GLY A 311 -14.33 2.73 -1.65
CA GLY A 311 -14.92 1.50 -1.19
C GLY A 311 -15.96 1.82 -0.12
N SER A 312 -17.23 1.51 -0.37
CA SER A 312 -18.24 1.63 0.66
C SER A 312 -18.02 0.57 1.74
N LEU A 313 -18.45 0.91 2.96
CA LEU A 313 -18.53 -0.05 4.06
C LEU A 313 -19.28 -1.32 3.64
N SER A 314 -20.46 -1.15 3.04
CA SER A 314 -21.26 -2.25 2.48
C SER A 314 -20.51 -3.09 1.44
N GLY A 315 -19.69 -2.48 0.59
CA GLY A 315 -18.91 -3.21 -0.42
C GLY A 315 -17.81 -4.07 0.20
N PHE A 316 -17.14 -3.57 1.25
CA PHE A 316 -16.18 -4.37 2.01
C PHE A 316 -16.86 -5.53 2.72
N MET A 317 -17.99 -5.27 3.35
CA MET A 317 -18.82 -6.26 4.05
C MET A 317 -19.20 -7.42 3.15
N THR A 318 -19.79 -7.12 2.00
CA THR A 318 -20.18 -8.14 1.03
C THR A 318 -18.98 -8.97 0.58
N ARG A 319 -17.82 -8.34 0.35
CA ARG A 319 -16.59 -9.04 -0.03
C ARG A 319 -16.03 -9.91 1.09
N MET A 320 -16.10 -9.46 2.34
CA MET A 320 -15.73 -10.27 3.50
C MET A 320 -16.58 -11.53 3.60
N MET A 321 -17.91 -11.39 3.51
CA MET A 321 -18.83 -12.52 3.54
C MET A 321 -18.60 -13.48 2.37
N HIS A 322 -18.43 -12.94 1.16
CA HIS A 322 -18.16 -13.74 -0.04
C HIS A 322 -16.84 -14.50 0.06
N SER A 323 -15.77 -13.84 0.51
CA SER A 323 -14.45 -14.47 0.63
C SER A 323 -14.43 -15.54 1.71
N ARG A 324 -15.16 -15.32 2.82
CA ARG A 324 -15.37 -16.34 3.85
C ARG A 324 -16.10 -17.56 3.28
N HIS A 325 -17.14 -17.35 2.47
CA HIS A 325 -17.87 -18.43 1.81
C HIS A 325 -16.98 -19.19 0.81
N GLN A 326 -16.20 -18.49 -0.01
CA GLN A 326 -15.22 -19.10 -0.92
C GLN A 326 -14.20 -19.95 -0.14
N LEU A 327 -13.63 -19.40 0.93
CA LEU A 327 -12.69 -20.13 1.79
C LEU A 327 -13.35 -21.39 2.38
N SER A 328 -14.59 -21.31 2.83
CA SER A 328 -15.34 -22.47 3.34
C SER A 328 -15.58 -23.53 2.26
N SER A 329 -15.83 -23.12 1.01
CA SER A 329 -16.11 -24.05 -0.09
C SER A 329 -14.91 -24.92 -0.48
N LEU A 330 -13.68 -24.46 -0.22
CA LEU A 330 -12.46 -25.23 -0.44
C LEU A 330 -12.36 -26.47 0.46
N PHE A 331 -13.10 -26.49 1.57
CA PHE A 331 -13.00 -27.53 2.60
C PHE A 331 -14.32 -28.27 2.86
N CYS A 332 -15.25 -28.30 1.90
CA CYS A 332 -16.57 -28.95 2.04
C CYS A 332 -16.56 -30.42 2.50
N HIS A 333 -15.40 -31.07 2.57
CA HIS A 333 -15.22 -32.46 3.02
C HIS A 333 -14.23 -32.66 4.18
N ASP A 334 -13.51 -31.62 4.63
CA ASP A 334 -12.47 -31.73 5.67
C ASP A 334 -12.74 -30.76 6.83
N SER A 335 -13.40 -31.26 7.87
CA SER A 335 -13.92 -30.44 8.97
C SER A 335 -12.84 -29.87 9.88
N LEU A 336 -11.67 -30.50 9.99
CA LEU A 336 -10.60 -30.03 10.87
C LEU A 336 -9.82 -28.87 10.25
N ASP A 337 -9.49 -28.98 8.96
CA ASP A 337 -8.80 -27.93 8.22
C ASP A 337 -9.72 -26.72 7.94
N GLN A 338 -11.00 -26.97 7.62
CA GLN A 338 -12.00 -25.91 7.53
C GLN A 338 -12.04 -25.07 8.82
N ASN A 339 -12.00 -25.75 9.97
CA ASN A 339 -12.12 -25.10 11.26
C ASN A 339 -10.92 -24.21 11.59
N LYS A 340 -9.68 -24.53 11.21
CA LYS A 340 -8.51 -23.73 11.61
C LYS A 340 -8.39 -22.41 10.83
N TYR A 341 -8.60 -22.43 9.51
CA TYR A 341 -8.50 -21.23 8.67
C TYR A 341 -9.67 -20.28 8.90
N LEU A 342 -10.90 -20.81 8.97
CA LEU A 342 -12.08 -20.00 9.27
C LEU A 342 -11.99 -19.40 10.68
N LYS A 343 -11.43 -20.08 11.68
CA LYS A 343 -11.20 -19.50 13.01
C LYS A 343 -10.32 -18.25 12.96
N VAL A 344 -9.29 -18.22 12.13
CA VAL A 344 -8.45 -17.02 11.95
C VAL A 344 -9.25 -15.88 11.36
N VAL A 345 -10.04 -16.16 10.32
CA VAL A 345 -10.91 -15.16 9.68
C VAL A 345 -11.97 -14.66 10.65
N ASP A 346 -12.73 -15.55 11.28
CA ASP A 346 -13.84 -15.25 12.18
C ASP A 346 -13.40 -14.43 13.39
N LYS A 347 -12.30 -14.81 14.03
CA LYS A 347 -11.69 -14.06 15.15
C LYS A 347 -11.38 -12.61 14.77
N ARG A 348 -10.86 -12.38 13.56
CA ARG A 348 -10.41 -11.05 13.11
C ARG A 348 -11.56 -10.24 12.52
N VAL A 349 -12.52 -10.91 11.90
CA VAL A 349 -13.85 -10.39 11.55
C VAL A 349 -14.49 -9.83 12.82
N ASP A 350 -14.64 -10.63 13.88
CA ASP A 350 -15.25 -10.19 15.14
C ASP A 350 -14.62 -8.92 15.70
N HIS A 351 -13.28 -8.77 15.61
CA HIS A 351 -12.59 -7.55 16.01
C HIS A 351 -12.96 -6.33 15.16
N LEU A 352 -13.22 -6.52 13.86
CA LEU A 352 -13.70 -5.44 12.98
C LEU A 352 -15.15 -5.06 13.29
N TYR A 353 -15.99 -5.99 13.73
CA TYR A 353 -17.43 -5.74 13.95
C TYR A 353 -17.79 -5.25 15.33
N LYS A 354 -17.20 -5.84 16.36
CA LYS A 354 -17.69 -5.68 17.73
C LYS A 354 -17.42 -4.25 18.21
N ASN A 355 -18.49 -3.53 18.54
CA ASN A 355 -18.47 -2.16 19.04
C ASN A 355 -17.84 -1.14 18.06
N THR A 356 -17.93 -1.39 16.75
CA THR A 356 -17.44 -0.47 15.73
C THR A 356 -18.58 0.03 14.85
N LEU A 357 -18.30 1.05 14.06
CA LEU A 357 -19.25 1.57 13.07
C LEU A 357 -19.49 0.59 11.91
N MET A 358 -18.72 -0.50 11.79
CA MET A 358 -18.91 -1.52 10.75
C MET A 358 -20.31 -2.16 10.79
N VAL A 359 -20.92 -2.26 11.98
CA VAL A 359 -22.27 -2.83 12.17
C VAL A 359 -23.34 -2.00 11.45
N ALA A 360 -23.15 -0.68 11.37
CA ALA A 360 -24.08 0.21 10.68
C ALA A 360 -24.09 0.00 9.15
N GLY A 361 -23.11 -0.74 8.61
CA GLY A 361 -22.99 -1.12 7.21
C GLY A 361 -23.96 -2.19 6.72
N ASN A 362 -24.63 -2.92 7.62
CA ASN A 362 -25.60 -3.96 7.27
C ASN A 362 -26.91 -3.42 6.72
N ASN A 363 -27.21 -2.13 6.95
CA ASN A 363 -28.33 -1.45 6.33
C ASN A 363 -27.84 -0.71 5.09
N SER A 364 -28.48 -0.97 3.96
CA SER A 364 -28.16 -0.49 2.60
C SER A 364 -28.04 1.05 2.42
N CYS A 365 -28.24 1.84 3.49
CA CYS A 365 -28.22 3.30 3.47
C CYS A 365 -26.92 3.94 3.98
N CYS A 366 -25.99 3.22 4.62
CA CYS A 366 -24.81 3.85 5.23
C CYS A 366 -23.62 3.97 4.27
N HIS A 367 -23.65 5.00 3.41
CA HIS A 367 -22.47 5.49 2.66
C HIS A 367 -21.49 6.31 3.54
N ARG A 368 -21.66 6.28 4.86
CA ARG A 368 -21.22 7.35 5.77
C ARG A 368 -20.03 7.01 6.66
N ILE A 369 -19.45 5.81 6.52
CA ILE A 369 -18.38 5.33 7.40
C ILE A 369 -17.23 4.81 6.57
N VAL A 370 -16.03 5.23 6.97
CA VAL A 370 -14.77 4.97 6.29
C VAL A 370 -14.23 3.61 6.69
N ILE A 371 -13.92 2.81 5.68
CA ILE A 371 -13.00 1.69 5.81
C ILE A 371 -11.77 2.08 5.04
N VAL A 372 -10.77 2.68 5.69
CA VAL A 372 -9.59 3.14 4.95
C VAL A 372 -8.35 2.47 5.50
N GLY A 373 -7.70 1.71 4.63
CA GLY A 373 -6.30 1.29 4.71
C GLY A 373 -5.32 2.23 4.01
N LYS A 374 -5.69 3.50 3.76
CA LYS A 374 -4.85 4.46 3.02
C LYS A 374 -3.77 5.11 3.86
N MET A 375 -3.35 4.54 4.99
CA MET A 375 -2.21 5.11 5.72
C MET A 375 -0.87 4.79 5.09
N LEU A 376 -0.74 3.63 4.42
CA LEU A 376 0.57 3.14 4.00
C LEU A 376 1.05 3.56 2.60
N ILE A 377 0.21 4.15 1.73
CA ILE A 377 0.61 4.50 0.35
C ILE A 377 0.85 6.00 0.15
N ILE A 378 0.12 6.87 0.85
CA ILE A 378 0.28 8.32 0.66
C ILE A 378 1.64 8.81 1.19
N LEU A 379 2.21 8.14 2.18
CA LEU A 379 3.43 8.60 2.86
C LEU A 379 4.76 8.08 2.31
N ILE A 380 4.78 6.93 1.63
CA ILE A 380 6.04 6.44 1.03
C ILE A 380 6.47 7.34 -0.14
N VAL A 381 5.52 8.01 -0.82
CA VAL A 381 5.83 8.91 -1.94
C VAL A 381 6.17 10.34 -1.49
N ALA A 382 5.93 10.69 -0.22
CA ALA A 382 6.22 12.02 0.31
C ALA A 382 7.54 12.08 1.12
N ILE A 383 8.12 10.93 1.48
CA ILE A 383 9.31 10.83 2.35
C ILE A 383 10.48 10.09 1.67
N LEU A 384 10.25 9.48 0.50
CA LEU A 384 11.31 9.04 -0.43
C LEU A 384 11.26 9.92 -1.67
#